data_AF-A0A2G6I195-F1
#
_entry.id   AF-A0A2G6I195-F1
#
_cell.length_a   1.000
_cell.length_b   1.000
_cell.length_c   1.000
_cell.angle_alpha   90.00
_cell.angle_beta   90.00
_cell.angle_gamma   90.00
#
_symmetry.space_group_name_H-M   'P 1'
#
loop_
_entity.id
_entity.type
_entity.pdbx_description
1 polymer ?
#
loop_
_entity_poly.entity_id
_entity_poly.type
_entity_poly.pdbx_seq_one_letter_code
_entity_poly.pdbx_strand_id
1 'polypeptide(L)'
;MAKVNAEARKKYFEHIAPFKQKINELNEKESRLEAILRNKDAGEPYKRISVAVDNLTVVSHHLVINALSVSLLGVKNENALNYARKACYRAIIQLEKVFSDFVDVPFSDYEEKLLATSSFPEIKRYELIRKCGLAINLVKDSLGENSRWKWSVVELEARLAAVAKNTLNLKTLLHGMDPRREGYRERIDFFNLVRRLLQSAADSYRLKYEVSTKRMDDFRVA
;
A
#
# COMPACT_ATOMS: atom_id res chain seq x y z
N MET A 1 -4.55 -9.95 -34.88
CA MET A 1 -4.53 -10.56 -33.54
C MET A 1 -4.04 -11.99 -33.67
N ALA A 2 -2.78 -12.28 -33.29
CA ALA A 2 -2.24 -13.62 -33.38
C ALA A 2 -3.05 -14.55 -32.46
N LYS A 3 -3.57 -15.65 -33.01
CA LYS A 3 -4.26 -16.69 -32.22
C LYS A 3 -3.28 -17.16 -31.14
N VAL A 4 -3.61 -16.90 -29.88
CA VAL A 4 -2.83 -17.35 -28.73
C VAL A 4 -2.63 -18.87 -28.86
N ASN A 5 -1.38 -19.29 -29.03
CA ASN A 5 -1.01 -20.69 -29.23
C ASN A 5 -1.46 -21.53 -28.01
N ALA A 6 -2.06 -22.71 -28.25
CA ALA A 6 -2.52 -23.61 -27.19
C ALA A 6 -1.37 -24.03 -26.25
N GLU A 7 -0.16 -24.19 -26.78
CA GLU A 7 1.03 -24.48 -26.00
C GLU A 7 1.42 -23.33 -25.06
N ALA A 8 1.33 -22.08 -25.54
CA ALA A 8 1.61 -20.90 -24.73
C ALA A 8 0.62 -20.73 -23.57
N ARG A 9 -0.66 -21.07 -23.81
CA ARG A 9 -1.69 -21.11 -22.74
C ARG A 9 -1.35 -22.17 -21.70
N LYS A 10 -0.97 -23.37 -22.13
CA LYS A 10 -0.61 -24.46 -21.21
C LYS A 10 0.57 -24.05 -20.31
N LYS A 11 1.67 -23.56 -20.91
CA LYS A 11 2.83 -23.04 -20.17
C LYS A 11 2.45 -21.94 -19.19
N TYR A 12 1.61 -20.99 -19.62
CA TYR A 12 1.12 -19.93 -18.73
C TYR A 12 0.36 -20.48 -17.51
N PHE A 13 -0.57 -21.41 -17.69
CA PHE A 13 -1.33 -21.99 -16.58
C PHE A 13 -0.45 -22.80 -15.62
N GLU A 14 0.54 -23.52 -16.13
CA GLU A 14 1.53 -24.23 -15.31
C GLU A 14 2.36 -23.25 -14.47
N HIS A 15 2.87 -22.17 -15.07
CA HIS A 15 3.70 -21.19 -14.37
C HIS A 15 2.93 -20.35 -13.34
N ILE A 16 1.64 -20.06 -13.55
CA ILE A 16 0.86 -19.27 -12.58
C ILE A 16 0.30 -20.09 -11.41
N ALA A 17 0.25 -21.42 -11.53
CA ALA A 17 -0.31 -22.31 -10.53
C ALA A 17 0.28 -22.11 -9.11
N PRO A 18 1.62 -22.10 -8.92
CA PRO A 18 2.19 -21.90 -7.57
C PRO A 18 1.85 -20.53 -6.99
N PHE A 19 1.82 -19.48 -7.82
CA PHE A 19 1.45 -18.14 -7.38
C PHE A 19 -0.02 -18.05 -6.95
N LYS A 20 -0.93 -18.70 -7.69
CA LYS A 20 -2.34 -18.79 -7.32
C LYS A 20 -2.56 -19.54 -6.00
N GLN A 21 -1.85 -20.67 -5.83
CA GLN A 21 -1.90 -21.41 -4.57
C GLN A 21 -1.44 -20.51 -3.41
N LYS A 22 -0.33 -19.79 -3.58
CA LYS A 22 0.17 -18.92 -2.52
C LYS A 22 -0.76 -17.76 -2.19
N ILE A 23 -1.40 -17.17 -3.20
CA ILE A 23 -2.44 -16.15 -3.01
C ILE A 23 -3.60 -16.70 -2.17
N ASN A 24 -4.07 -17.91 -2.45
CA ASN A 24 -5.17 -18.53 -1.70
C ASN A 24 -4.77 -18.76 -0.23
N GLU A 25 -3.59 -19.33 0.02
CA GLU A 25 -3.07 -19.54 1.38
C GLU A 25 -3.01 -18.23 2.19
N LEU A 26 -2.55 -17.14 1.56
CA LEU A 26 -2.44 -15.83 2.21
C LEU A 26 -3.83 -15.22 2.47
N ASN A 27 -4.78 -15.35 1.54
CA ASN A 27 -6.16 -14.87 1.74
C ASN A 27 -6.90 -15.67 2.84
N GLU A 28 -6.66 -16.98 2.94
CA GLU A 28 -7.20 -17.81 4.03
C GLU A 28 -6.57 -17.45 5.38
N LYS A 29 -5.25 -17.18 5.40
CA LYS A 29 -4.56 -16.67 6.59
C LYS A 29 -5.13 -15.31 7.03
N GLU A 30 -5.32 -14.38 6.10
CA GLU A 30 -5.96 -13.08 6.36
C GLU A 30 -7.34 -13.26 6.98
N SER A 31 -8.20 -14.08 6.36
CA SER A 31 -9.57 -14.31 6.84
C SER A 31 -9.61 -14.92 8.26
N ARG A 32 -8.71 -15.87 8.55
CA ARG A 32 -8.56 -16.46 9.89
C ARG A 32 -8.11 -15.42 10.92
N LEU A 33 -7.12 -14.60 10.58
CA LEU A 33 -6.63 -13.55 11.47
C LEU A 33 -7.71 -12.50 11.73
N GLU A 34 -8.45 -12.07 10.71
CA GLU A 34 -9.56 -11.12 10.88
C GLU A 34 -10.68 -11.65 11.79
N ALA A 35 -10.97 -12.96 11.75
CA ALA A 35 -11.91 -13.58 12.67
C ALA A 35 -11.42 -13.53 14.13
N ILE A 36 -10.13 -13.78 14.36
CA ILE A 36 -9.52 -13.76 15.70
C ILE A 36 -9.47 -12.33 16.26
N LEU A 37 -9.21 -11.34 15.41
CA LEU A 37 -9.08 -9.93 15.79
C LEU A 37 -10.38 -9.28 16.29
N ARG A 38 -11.52 -9.98 16.25
CA ARG A 38 -12.80 -9.48 16.80
C ARG A 38 -12.80 -9.38 18.33
N ASN A 39 -11.85 -10.03 19.01
CA ASN A 39 -11.85 -10.19 20.47
C ASN A 39 -10.92 -9.25 21.25
N LYS A 40 -10.48 -8.12 20.66
CA LYS A 40 -9.59 -7.10 21.29
C LYS A 40 -8.38 -7.71 22.01
N ASP A 41 -7.43 -8.20 21.22
CA ASP A 41 -6.16 -8.77 21.69
C ASP A 41 -5.07 -7.69 21.72
N ALA A 42 -4.24 -7.66 22.78
CA ALA A 42 -3.08 -6.76 22.88
C ALA A 42 -2.08 -6.92 21.72
N GLY A 43 -2.03 -8.10 21.08
CA GLY A 43 -1.22 -8.37 19.89
C GLY A 43 -1.83 -7.87 18.56
N GLU A 44 -3.01 -7.24 18.59
CA GLU A 44 -3.75 -6.81 17.39
C GLU A 44 -2.92 -5.95 16.43
N PRO A 45 -2.20 -4.88 16.86
CA PRO A 45 -1.47 -4.01 15.94
C PRO A 45 -0.42 -4.78 15.11
N TYR A 46 0.31 -5.69 15.76
CA TYR A 46 1.36 -6.48 15.10
C TYR A 46 0.77 -7.51 14.14
N LYS A 47 -0.36 -8.13 14.50
CA LYS A 47 -1.09 -9.03 13.60
C LYS A 47 -1.58 -8.28 12.36
N ARG A 48 -2.09 -7.05 12.51
CA ARG A 48 -2.52 -6.20 11.38
C ARG A 48 -1.35 -5.79 10.48
N ILE A 49 -0.19 -5.44 11.05
CA ILE A 49 1.04 -5.18 10.28
C ILE A 49 1.44 -6.43 9.48
N SER A 50 1.39 -7.62 10.10
CA SER A 50 1.68 -8.89 9.43
C SER A 50 0.74 -9.14 8.25
N VAL A 51 -0.57 -8.93 8.43
CA VAL A 51 -1.57 -9.03 7.34
C VAL A 51 -1.32 -8.00 6.23
N ALA A 52 -0.86 -6.79 6.57
CA ALA A 52 -0.49 -5.80 5.55
C ALA A 52 0.70 -6.29 4.69
N VAL A 53 1.73 -6.87 5.31
CA VAL A 53 2.89 -7.45 4.61
C VAL A 53 2.48 -8.64 3.73
N ASP A 54 1.60 -9.51 4.23
CA ASP A 54 1.05 -10.62 3.44
C ASP A 54 0.29 -10.10 2.21
N ASN A 55 -0.51 -9.04 2.36
CA ASN A 55 -1.20 -8.41 1.23
C ASN A 55 -0.24 -7.81 0.20
N LEU A 56 0.89 -7.22 0.60
CA LEU A 56 1.92 -6.78 -0.35
C LEU A 56 2.57 -7.94 -1.11
N THR A 57 2.64 -9.12 -0.49
CA THR A 57 3.08 -10.35 -1.16
C THR A 57 2.04 -10.80 -2.18
N VAL A 58 0.74 -10.72 -1.85
CA VAL A 58 -0.36 -10.97 -2.79
C VAL A 58 -0.31 -10.03 -3.99
N VAL A 59 -0.05 -8.72 -3.78
CA VAL A 59 0.18 -7.76 -4.88
C VAL A 59 1.29 -8.25 -5.81
N SER A 60 2.43 -8.64 -5.24
CA SER A 60 3.60 -9.10 -5.99
C SER A 60 3.26 -10.33 -6.86
N HIS A 61 2.53 -11.31 -6.32
CA HIS A 61 2.10 -12.48 -7.08
C HIS A 61 1.13 -12.14 -8.21
N HIS A 62 0.19 -11.22 -8.00
CA HIS A 62 -0.70 -10.77 -9.08
C HIS A 62 0.05 -10.01 -10.19
N LEU A 63 1.07 -9.21 -9.84
CA LEU A 63 1.93 -8.55 -10.82
C LEU A 63 2.73 -9.57 -11.64
N VAL A 64 3.26 -10.62 -11.01
CA VAL A 64 3.95 -11.72 -11.71
C VAL A 64 2.99 -12.45 -12.66
N ILE A 65 1.76 -12.75 -12.22
CA ILE A 65 0.73 -13.36 -13.08
C ILE A 65 0.45 -12.47 -14.30
N ASN A 66 0.35 -11.15 -14.12
CA ASN A 66 0.19 -10.23 -15.24
C ASN A 66 1.42 -10.22 -16.16
N ALA A 67 2.63 -10.15 -15.61
CA ALA A 67 3.86 -10.15 -16.39
C ALA A 67 4.00 -11.42 -17.24
N LEU A 68 3.66 -12.59 -16.69
CA LEU A 68 3.62 -13.85 -17.44
C LEU A 68 2.53 -13.87 -18.52
N SER A 69 1.38 -13.24 -18.27
CA SER A 69 0.32 -13.10 -19.28
C SER A 69 0.81 -12.25 -20.46
N VAL A 70 1.49 -11.14 -20.17
CA VAL A 70 2.05 -10.27 -21.22
C VAL A 70 3.16 -10.99 -21.98
N SER A 71 4.10 -11.66 -21.30
CA SER A 71 5.24 -12.29 -21.97
C SER A 71 4.87 -13.54 -22.77
N LEU A 72 3.95 -14.37 -22.27
CA LEU A 72 3.58 -15.64 -22.91
C LEU A 72 2.39 -15.53 -23.85
N LEU A 73 1.42 -14.66 -23.52
CA LEU A 73 0.16 -14.55 -24.27
C LEU A 73 0.05 -13.25 -25.07
N GLY A 74 0.94 -12.27 -24.82
CA GLY A 74 0.91 -10.96 -25.47
C GLY A 74 -0.25 -10.07 -25.02
N VAL A 75 -0.95 -10.42 -23.94
CA VAL A 75 -2.16 -9.73 -23.48
C VAL A 75 -2.06 -9.45 -21.98
N LYS A 76 -2.43 -8.23 -21.57
CA LYS A 76 -2.51 -7.83 -20.15
C LYS A 76 -3.60 -8.63 -19.43
N ASN A 77 -3.32 -9.04 -18.19
CA ASN A 77 -4.30 -9.67 -17.33
C ASN A 77 -4.96 -8.62 -16.43
N GLU A 78 -5.98 -7.94 -16.98
CA GLU A 78 -6.74 -6.89 -16.28
C GLU A 78 -7.35 -7.36 -14.94
N ASN A 79 -7.73 -8.63 -14.87
CA ASN A 79 -8.26 -9.21 -13.63
C ASN A 79 -7.17 -9.28 -12.56
N ALA A 80 -6.00 -9.81 -12.90
CA ALA A 80 -4.87 -9.86 -11.96
C ALA A 80 -4.46 -8.46 -11.49
N LEU A 81 -4.43 -7.48 -12.39
CA LEU A 81 -4.11 -6.09 -12.02
C LEU A 81 -5.16 -5.46 -11.10
N ASN A 82 -6.45 -5.71 -11.34
CA ASN A 82 -7.51 -5.24 -10.45
C ASN A 82 -7.42 -5.92 -9.07
N TYR A 83 -7.10 -7.21 -9.00
CA TYR A 83 -6.86 -7.89 -7.72
C TYR A 83 -5.62 -7.37 -6.99
N ALA A 84 -4.54 -7.07 -7.71
CA ALA A 84 -3.35 -6.42 -7.15
C ALA A 84 -3.72 -5.06 -6.52
N ARG A 85 -4.46 -4.21 -7.24
CA ARG A 85 -4.95 -2.93 -6.72
C ARG A 85 -5.81 -3.10 -5.46
N LYS A 86 -6.73 -4.07 -5.44
CA LYS A 86 -7.54 -4.37 -4.25
C LYS A 86 -6.67 -4.85 -3.07
N ALA A 87 -5.63 -5.64 -3.33
CA ALA A 87 -4.70 -6.06 -2.28
C ALA A 87 -3.87 -4.88 -1.73
N CYS A 88 -3.52 -3.88 -2.54
CA CYS A 88 -2.96 -2.61 -2.03
C CYS A 88 -3.92 -1.93 -1.06
N TYR A 89 -5.21 -1.83 -1.40
CA TYR A 89 -6.22 -1.26 -0.48
C TYR A 89 -6.29 -2.04 0.82
N ARG A 90 -6.35 -3.38 0.76
CA ARG A 90 -6.37 -4.22 1.96
C ARG A 90 -5.15 -3.97 2.84
N ALA A 91 -3.95 -3.89 2.26
CA ALA A 91 -2.73 -3.58 3.01
C ALA A 91 -2.84 -2.23 3.73
N ILE A 92 -3.22 -1.17 3.02
CA ILE A 92 -3.32 0.19 3.58
C ILE A 92 -4.41 0.27 4.65
N ILE A 93 -5.59 -0.35 4.43
CA ILE A 93 -6.68 -0.42 5.41
C ILE A 93 -6.21 -1.05 6.73
N GLN A 94 -5.40 -2.11 6.68
CA GLN A 94 -4.85 -2.68 7.92
C GLN A 94 -3.89 -1.71 8.61
N LEU A 95 -3.08 -0.96 7.85
CA LEU A 95 -2.18 0.05 8.41
C LEU A 95 -2.92 1.25 8.99
N GLU A 96 -4.03 1.68 8.40
CA GLU A 96 -4.89 2.74 8.97
C GLU A 96 -5.53 2.32 10.29
N LYS A 97 -5.95 1.05 10.41
CA LYS A 97 -6.42 0.52 11.69
C LYS A 97 -5.34 0.59 12.76
N VAL A 98 -4.07 0.41 12.37
CA VAL A 98 -2.91 0.46 13.27
C VAL A 98 -2.47 1.88 13.61
N PHE A 99 -2.32 2.75 12.60
CA PHE A 99 -1.68 4.06 12.73
C PHE A 99 -2.65 5.25 12.60
N SER A 100 -3.94 5.02 12.34
CA SER A 100 -4.96 5.98 11.90
C SER A 100 -4.85 6.44 10.44
N ASP A 101 -6.00 6.81 9.91
CA ASP A 101 -6.25 7.50 8.65
C ASP A 101 -6.45 9.01 8.84
N PHE A 102 -6.13 9.55 10.02
CA PHE A 102 -6.42 10.94 10.33
C PHE A 102 -5.59 11.91 9.48
N VAL A 103 -6.29 12.92 8.96
CA VAL A 103 -5.73 14.06 8.20
C VAL A 103 -6.07 15.33 8.98
N ASP A 104 -5.16 16.31 8.98
CA ASP A 104 -5.35 17.62 9.63
C ASP A 104 -5.72 17.60 11.12
N VAL A 105 -5.18 16.62 11.85
CA VAL A 105 -5.29 16.53 13.31
C VAL A 105 -3.94 16.74 13.99
N PRO A 106 -3.92 17.28 15.23
CA PRO A 106 -2.72 17.35 16.05
C PRO A 106 -2.16 15.96 16.40
N PHE A 107 -0.88 15.90 16.77
CA PHE A 107 -0.21 14.64 17.13
C PHE A 107 -0.89 13.89 18.29
N SER A 108 -1.50 14.63 19.23
CA SER A 108 -2.21 14.07 20.38
C SER A 108 -3.28 13.05 20.00
N ASP A 109 -3.90 13.21 18.84
CA ASP A 109 -5.10 12.46 18.47
C ASP A 109 -4.76 11.04 17.97
N TYR A 110 -3.53 10.83 17.49
CA TYR A 110 -3.05 9.51 17.04
C TYR A 110 -1.86 8.98 17.84
N GLU A 111 -1.43 9.71 18.88
CA GLU A 111 -0.30 9.34 19.73
C GLU A 111 -0.49 7.94 20.36
N GLU A 112 -1.68 7.65 20.88
CA GLU A 112 -1.98 6.36 21.54
C GLU A 112 -1.78 5.17 20.58
N LYS A 113 -2.26 5.30 19.34
CA LYS A 113 -2.09 4.28 18.31
C LYS A 113 -0.61 4.05 17.97
N LEU A 114 0.16 5.13 17.91
CA LEU A 114 1.60 5.03 17.65
C LEU A 114 2.32 4.35 18.83
N LEU A 115 1.96 4.68 20.06
CA LEU A 115 2.51 4.09 21.29
C LEU A 115 2.19 2.58 21.40
N ALA A 116 1.00 2.16 20.96
CA ALA A 116 0.63 0.73 20.89
C ALA A 116 1.57 -0.08 19.97
N THR A 117 2.27 0.58 19.05
CA THR A 117 3.28 -0.01 18.16
C THR A 117 4.72 0.30 18.56
N SER A 118 4.97 0.71 19.81
CA SER A 118 6.30 1.13 20.29
C SER A 118 7.40 0.09 20.07
N SER A 119 7.09 -1.22 20.12
CA SER A 119 8.07 -2.27 19.84
C SER A 119 8.36 -2.47 18.34
N PHE A 120 7.63 -1.79 17.45
CA PHE A 120 7.90 -1.76 16.01
C PHE A 120 8.80 -0.56 15.65
N PRO A 121 10.09 -0.80 15.32
CA PRO A 121 11.07 0.26 15.15
C PRO A 121 10.70 1.22 14.02
N GLU A 122 11.08 2.48 14.16
CA GLU A 122 10.84 3.53 13.16
C GLU A 122 11.42 3.18 11.78
N ILE A 123 12.61 2.58 11.74
CA ILE A 123 13.23 2.11 10.48
C ILE A 123 12.35 1.06 9.81
N LYS A 124 11.70 0.18 10.59
CA LYS A 124 10.79 -0.84 10.03
C LYS A 124 9.48 -0.24 9.54
N ARG A 125 9.00 0.84 10.16
CA ARG A 125 7.88 1.64 9.63
C ARG A 125 8.26 2.28 8.29
N TYR A 126 9.43 2.90 8.22
CA TYR A 126 9.96 3.48 6.98
C TYR A 126 10.06 2.46 5.85
N GLU A 127 10.66 1.29 6.10
CA GLU A 127 10.74 0.19 5.14
C GLU A 127 9.35 -0.25 4.65
N LEU A 128 8.37 -0.36 5.56
CA LEU A 128 7.02 -0.77 5.23
C LEU A 128 6.31 0.24 4.34
N ILE A 129 6.39 1.54 4.66
CA ILE A 129 5.82 2.62 3.84
C ILE A 129 6.45 2.62 2.44
N ARG A 130 7.77 2.43 2.34
CA ARG A 130 8.46 2.30 1.04
C ARG A 130 7.97 1.10 0.23
N LYS A 131 7.76 -0.05 0.87
CA LYS A 131 7.23 -1.24 0.20
C LYS A 131 5.80 -1.01 -0.30
N CYS A 132 4.94 -0.35 0.48
CA CYS A 132 3.60 0.05 0.05
C CYS A 132 3.66 0.99 -1.17
N GLY A 133 4.48 2.04 -1.13
CA GLY A 133 4.64 2.98 -2.24
C GLY A 133 5.15 2.30 -3.51
N LEU A 134 6.15 1.42 -3.39
CA LEU A 134 6.64 0.61 -4.51
C LEU A 134 5.53 -0.27 -5.10
N ALA A 135 4.76 -0.96 -4.25
CA ALA A 135 3.67 -1.82 -4.71
C ALA A 135 2.58 -1.03 -5.47
N ILE A 136 2.21 0.16 -4.99
CA ILE A 136 1.25 1.04 -5.68
C ILE A 136 1.81 1.47 -7.04
N ASN A 137 3.06 1.91 -7.09
CA ASN A 137 3.71 2.34 -8.34
C ASN A 137 3.75 1.20 -9.37
N LEU A 138 4.16 -0.01 -8.97
CA LEU A 138 4.19 -1.16 -9.88
C LEU A 138 2.80 -1.51 -10.43
N VAL A 139 1.75 -1.38 -9.60
CA VAL A 139 0.36 -1.58 -10.05
C VAL A 139 -0.07 -0.47 -11.00
N LYS A 140 0.24 0.80 -10.69
CA LYS A 140 -0.04 1.98 -11.52
C LYS A 140 0.59 1.84 -12.92
N ASP A 141 1.88 1.52 -12.96
CA ASP A 141 2.64 1.35 -14.20
C ASP A 141 2.07 0.18 -15.03
N SER A 142 1.73 -0.92 -14.38
CA SER A 142 1.16 -2.10 -15.06
C SER A 142 -0.23 -1.84 -15.64
N LEU A 143 -1.07 -1.07 -14.93
CA LEU A 143 -2.38 -0.63 -15.40
C LEU A 143 -2.25 0.32 -16.60
N GLY A 144 -1.31 1.27 -16.53
CA GLY A 144 -1.07 2.29 -17.56
C GLY A 144 -1.99 3.51 -17.44
N GLU A 145 -1.61 4.59 -18.13
CA GLU A 145 -2.20 5.93 -17.96
C GLU A 145 -3.69 6.02 -18.33
N ASN A 146 -4.13 5.23 -19.32
CA ASN A 146 -5.51 5.20 -19.81
C ASN A 146 -6.41 4.24 -19.02
N SER A 147 -5.95 3.73 -17.87
CA SER A 147 -6.74 2.82 -17.06
C SER A 147 -7.94 3.54 -16.44
N ARG A 148 -9.11 2.90 -16.49
CA ARG A 148 -10.31 3.32 -15.75
C ARG A 148 -10.08 3.45 -14.23
N TRP A 149 -9.01 2.84 -13.72
CA TRP A 149 -8.67 2.83 -12.31
C TRP A 149 -7.75 3.99 -11.88
N LYS A 150 -7.38 4.90 -12.79
CA LYS A 150 -6.48 6.04 -12.53
C LYS A 150 -6.82 6.77 -11.22
N TRP A 151 -8.07 7.17 -11.03
CA TRP A 151 -8.47 7.92 -9.83
C TRP A 151 -8.49 7.09 -8.55
N SER A 152 -8.69 5.78 -8.64
CA SER A 152 -8.57 4.91 -7.48
C SER A 152 -7.11 4.72 -7.04
N VAL A 153 -6.15 4.88 -7.95
CA VAL A 153 -4.72 4.91 -7.58
C VAL A 153 -4.40 6.21 -6.84
N VAL A 154 -4.95 7.35 -7.27
CA VAL A 154 -4.79 8.63 -6.54
C VAL A 154 -5.30 8.50 -5.10
N GLU A 155 -6.46 7.87 -4.90
CA GLU A 155 -7.00 7.61 -3.56
C GLU A 155 -6.09 6.69 -2.72
N LEU A 156 -5.50 5.65 -3.33
CA LEU A 156 -4.52 4.77 -2.67
C LEU A 156 -3.27 5.54 -2.24
N GLU A 157 -2.72 6.39 -3.12
CA GLU A 157 -1.53 7.19 -2.85
C GLU A 157 -1.75 8.16 -1.68
N ALA A 158 -2.92 8.81 -1.63
CA ALA A 158 -3.26 9.71 -0.54
C ALA A 158 -3.48 9.02 0.80
N ARG A 159 -4.16 7.86 0.80
CA ARG A 159 -4.30 7.05 2.02
C ARG A 159 -2.95 6.60 2.55
N LEU A 160 -2.03 6.20 1.67
CA LEU A 160 -0.65 5.91 2.06
C LEU A 160 0.04 7.13 2.65
N ALA A 161 -0.15 8.33 2.08
CA ALA A 161 0.44 9.56 2.60
C ALA A 161 -0.04 9.88 4.03
N ALA A 162 -1.35 9.75 4.29
CA ALA A 162 -1.93 9.93 5.62
C ALA A 162 -1.34 8.94 6.63
N VAL A 163 -1.33 7.64 6.31
CA VAL A 163 -0.73 6.60 7.16
C VAL A 163 0.76 6.88 7.40
N ALA A 164 1.50 7.24 6.36
CA ALA A 164 2.93 7.53 6.45
C ALA A 164 3.20 8.68 7.43
N LYS A 165 2.42 9.77 7.36
CA LYS A 165 2.49 10.87 8.34
C LYS A 165 2.16 10.40 9.75
N ASN A 166 1.12 9.60 9.92
CA ASN A 166 0.68 9.15 11.25
C ASN A 166 1.63 8.11 11.88
N THR A 167 2.53 7.51 11.10
CA THR A 167 3.59 6.63 11.63
C THR A 167 4.80 7.38 12.22
N LEU A 168 4.90 8.69 12.00
CA LEU A 168 5.97 9.53 12.54
C LEU A 168 5.67 9.93 14.00
N ASN A 169 6.67 9.76 14.87
CA ASN A 169 6.60 10.34 16.20
C ASN A 169 7.08 11.80 16.14
N LEU A 170 6.14 12.74 16.09
CA LEU A 170 6.47 14.17 15.95
C LEU A 170 7.12 14.77 17.21
N LYS A 171 6.92 14.16 18.39
CA LYS A 171 7.59 14.60 19.63
C LYS A 171 9.09 14.31 19.61
N THR A 172 9.50 13.19 19.02
CA THR A 172 10.93 12.78 18.96
C THR A 172 11.59 13.11 17.63
N LEU A 173 10.84 13.58 16.64
CA LEU A 173 11.31 13.83 15.27
C LEU A 173 12.51 14.78 15.23
N LEU A 174 12.35 16.01 15.77
CA LEU A 174 13.40 17.03 15.75
C LEU A 174 14.65 16.56 16.50
N HIS A 175 14.45 15.91 17.64
CA HIS A 175 15.56 15.38 18.43
C HIS A 175 16.34 14.31 17.67
N GLY A 176 15.64 13.46 16.90
CA GLY A 176 16.25 12.45 16.07
C GLY A 176 16.89 12.97 14.77
N MET A 177 16.67 14.23 14.41
CA MET A 177 17.31 14.90 13.26
C MET A 177 18.70 15.48 13.60
N ASP A 178 19.27 15.12 14.75
CA ASP A 178 20.66 15.42 15.06
C ASP A 178 21.59 14.47 14.27
N PRO A 179 22.53 14.96 13.44
CA PRO A 179 23.49 14.15 12.70
C PRO A 179 24.33 13.19 13.54
N ARG A 180 24.44 13.44 14.86
CA ARG A 180 25.20 12.64 15.81
C ARG A 180 24.43 11.41 16.31
N ARG A 181 23.14 11.30 15.99
CA ARG A 181 22.29 10.19 16.43
C ARG A 181 22.30 9.03 15.48
N GLU A 182 22.18 7.84 16.06
CA GLU A 182 21.94 6.63 15.31
C GLU A 182 20.61 6.73 14.55
N GLY A 183 20.61 6.27 13.29
CA GLY A 183 19.44 6.32 12.43
C GLY A 183 19.10 7.71 11.88
N TYR A 184 20.00 8.69 12.01
CA TYR A 184 19.79 10.06 11.51
C TYR A 184 19.42 10.08 10.02
N ARG A 185 20.18 9.38 9.17
CA ARG A 185 19.97 9.37 7.72
C ARG A 185 18.60 8.79 7.37
N GLU A 186 18.28 7.64 7.95
CA GLU A 186 17.02 6.94 7.75
C GLU A 186 15.83 7.79 8.18
N ARG A 187 15.96 8.54 9.28
CA ARG A 187 14.92 9.43 9.77
C ARG A 187 14.71 10.64 8.86
N ILE A 188 15.78 11.25 8.38
CA ILE A 188 15.71 12.34 7.40
C ILE A 188 15.06 11.85 6.10
N ASP A 189 15.47 10.69 5.60
CA ASP A 189 14.90 10.08 4.41
C ASP A 189 13.42 9.75 4.59
N PHE A 190 13.04 9.24 5.77
CA PHE A 190 11.65 8.94 6.07
C PHE A 190 10.80 10.23 6.10
N PHE A 191 11.27 11.26 6.79
CA PHE A 191 10.59 12.56 6.82
C PHE A 191 10.45 13.16 5.42
N ASN A 192 11.50 13.13 4.61
CA ASN A 192 11.48 13.61 3.23
C ASN A 192 10.55 12.77 2.35
N LEU A 193 10.46 11.46 2.57
CA LEU A 193 9.48 10.61 1.89
C LEU A 193 8.05 11.03 2.24
N VAL A 194 7.74 11.19 3.54
CA VAL A 194 6.40 11.61 3.99
C VAL A 194 6.01 12.95 3.38
N ARG A 195 6.89 13.95 3.39
CA ARG A 195 6.64 15.25 2.75
C ARG A 195 6.32 15.14 1.26
N ARG A 196 7.09 14.33 0.52
CA ARG A 196 6.84 14.10 -0.91
C ARG A 196 5.52 13.39 -1.16
N LEU A 197 5.16 12.40 -0.32
CA LEU A 197 3.89 11.69 -0.44
C LEU A 197 2.71 12.64 -0.22
N LEU A 198 2.75 13.47 0.82
CA LEU A 198 1.70 14.46 1.10
C LEU A 198 1.54 15.46 -0.04
N GLN A 199 2.65 16.04 -0.52
CA GLN A 199 2.62 16.98 -1.65
C GLN A 199 2.05 16.32 -2.91
N SER A 200 2.53 15.13 -3.26
CA SER A 200 2.06 14.40 -4.45
C SER A 200 0.58 14.01 -4.36
N ALA A 201 0.10 13.68 -3.17
CA ALA A 201 -1.31 13.37 -2.93
C ALA A 201 -2.19 14.61 -3.14
N ALA A 202 -1.81 15.74 -2.54
CA ALA A 202 -2.51 17.01 -2.70
C ALA A 202 -2.57 17.45 -4.17
N ASP A 203 -1.45 17.40 -4.88
CA ASP A 203 -1.37 17.74 -6.31
C ASP A 203 -2.25 16.81 -7.17
N SER A 204 -2.28 15.52 -6.84
CA SER A 204 -3.08 14.52 -7.58
C SER A 204 -4.58 14.67 -7.34
N TYR A 205 -5.00 15.00 -6.11
CA TYR A 205 -6.41 15.32 -5.83
C TYR A 205 -6.84 16.62 -6.48
N ARG A 206 -5.99 17.64 -6.49
CA ARG A 206 -6.23 18.87 -7.24
C ARG A 206 -6.41 18.58 -8.72
N LEU A 207 -5.54 17.76 -9.31
CA LEU A 207 -5.69 17.33 -10.71
C LEU A 207 -7.01 16.57 -10.94
N LYS A 208 -7.39 15.66 -10.03
CA LYS A 208 -8.67 14.93 -10.09
C LYS A 208 -9.86 15.89 -10.07
N TYR A 209 -9.82 16.88 -9.19
CA TYR A 209 -10.83 17.92 -9.09
C TYR A 209 -10.96 18.71 -10.40
N GLU A 210 -9.84 19.23 -10.91
CA GLU A 210 -9.79 20.09 -12.09
C GLU A 210 -10.24 19.35 -13.36
N VAL A 211 -9.85 18.08 -13.51
CA VAL A 211 -10.04 17.30 -14.75
C VAL A 211 -11.33 16.48 -14.75
N SER A 212 -11.78 15.96 -13.61
CA SER A 212 -12.81 14.92 -13.60
C SER A 212 -14.09 15.29 -12.87
N THR A 213 -14.01 15.80 -11.64
CA THR A 213 -15.16 15.82 -10.73
C THR A 213 -15.74 17.22 -10.54
N LYS A 214 -14.89 18.26 -10.46
CA LYS A 214 -15.25 19.63 -10.05
C LYS A 214 -16.04 19.69 -8.72
N ARG A 215 -15.91 18.69 -7.85
CA ARG A 215 -16.64 18.61 -6.57
C ARG A 215 -15.79 19.15 -5.42
N MET A 216 -16.34 20.05 -4.62
CA MET A 216 -15.62 20.60 -3.46
C MET A 216 -15.14 19.53 -2.47
N ASP A 217 -15.80 18.37 -2.41
CA ASP A 217 -15.42 17.27 -1.52
C ASP A 217 -14.00 16.74 -1.77
N ASP A 218 -13.47 16.88 -2.99
CA ASP A 218 -12.09 16.45 -3.29
C ASP A 218 -11.04 17.29 -2.54
N PHE A 219 -11.35 18.53 -2.15
CA PHE A 219 -10.46 19.36 -1.32
C PHE A 219 -10.53 19.04 0.17
N ARG A 220 -11.57 18.35 0.64
CA ARG A 220 -11.70 17.94 2.05
C ARG A 220 -10.91 16.66 2.35
N VAL A 221 -10.50 15.94 1.31
CA VAL A 221 -9.74 14.68 1.38
C VAL A 221 -8.28 14.88 0.94
N ALA A 222 -7.97 16.01 0.30
CA ALA A 222 -6.63 16.45 -0.10
C ALA A 222 -5.87 17.05 1.10
#